data_AF-A0A3N5DM20-F1
#
_entry.id   AF-A0A3N5DM20-F1
#
_cell.length_a   1.000
_cell.length_b   1.000
_cell.length_c   1.000
_cell.angle_alpha   90.00
_cell.angle_beta   90.00
_cell.angle_gamma   90.00
#
_symmetry.space_group_name_H-M   'P 1'
#
loop_
_entity.id
_entity.type
_entity.pdbx_description
1 polymer ?
#
loop_
_entity_poly.entity_id
_entity_poly.type
_entity_poly.pdbx_seq_one_letter_code
_entity_poly.pdbx_strand_id
1 'polypeptide(L)'
;MVGTHPAGLNSERPFRQYKVAFPGNIAFVFDDLSAAQRFADDLFVIQQSLKKKQDERAARLESRADEYRALAVKPPVTEEQRKLIVQANVLNQQQDYTGAIALYLQAIDLDPVSYPGAYFNLALLSAQMKRYNTAIRYMKQYLQLAPEPADARSAQDKIYEWELLGKK
;
A
#
# COMPACT_ATOMS: atom_id res chain seq x y z
N MET A 1 7.32 61.94 -43.57
CA MET A 1 6.25 60.93 -43.74
C MET A 1 6.92 59.58 -43.83
N VAL A 2 6.94 58.83 -42.73
CA VAL A 2 6.05 57.69 -42.43
C VAL A 2 6.47 56.44 -43.19
N GLY A 3 6.90 55.45 -42.42
CA GLY A 3 7.24 54.10 -42.87
C GLY A 3 7.70 53.26 -41.68
N THR A 4 6.97 53.33 -40.58
CA THR A 4 7.18 52.53 -39.36
C THR A 4 6.98 51.05 -39.69
N HIS A 5 8.03 50.25 -39.49
CA HIS A 5 7.91 48.81 -39.29
C HIS A 5 7.08 48.52 -38.03
N PRO A 6 6.02 47.71 -38.09
CA PRO A 6 5.56 46.96 -36.94
C PRO A 6 6.24 45.59 -36.98
N ALA A 7 7.35 45.45 -36.24
CA ALA A 7 7.82 44.13 -35.86
C ALA A 7 6.75 43.50 -34.95
N GLY A 8 6.19 42.39 -35.39
CA GLY A 8 5.17 41.65 -34.66
C GLY A 8 5.68 41.29 -33.26
N LEU A 9 5.04 41.86 -32.24
CA LEU A 9 5.16 41.41 -30.87
C LEU A 9 4.50 40.03 -30.79
N ASN A 10 5.30 38.99 -31.04
CA ASN A 10 4.93 37.62 -30.72
C ASN A 10 4.87 37.53 -29.18
N SER A 11 3.69 37.83 -28.63
CA SER A 11 3.39 37.73 -27.21
C SER A 11 3.08 36.27 -26.87
N GLU A 12 4.09 35.41 -26.97
CA GLU A 12 4.03 34.11 -26.32
C GLU A 12 4.01 34.36 -24.81
N ARG A 13 2.80 34.37 -24.24
CA ARG A 13 2.65 34.32 -22.78
C ARG A 13 3.45 33.10 -22.29
N PRO A 14 4.26 33.22 -21.24
CA PRO A 14 4.90 32.05 -20.68
C PRO A 14 3.80 31.08 -20.24
N PHE A 15 3.75 29.89 -20.87
CA PHE A 15 2.87 28.81 -20.45
C PHE A 15 3.28 28.42 -19.03
N ARG A 16 2.56 28.95 -18.03
CA ARG A 16 2.82 28.62 -16.62
C ARG A 16 2.24 27.24 -16.36
N GLN A 17 3.09 26.23 -16.47
CA GLN A 17 2.73 24.87 -16.15
C GLN A 17 2.67 24.66 -14.63
N TYR A 18 1.63 23.97 -14.17
CA TYR A 18 1.42 23.62 -12.77
C TYR A 18 1.80 22.16 -12.56
N LYS A 19 2.71 21.91 -11.61
CA LYS A 19 3.29 20.59 -11.36
C LYS A 19 2.83 20.04 -10.02
N VAL A 20 2.18 18.87 -10.02
CA VAL A 20 1.90 18.07 -8.82
C VAL A 20 2.91 16.92 -8.79
N ALA A 21 3.82 16.90 -7.82
CA ALA A 21 4.97 16.01 -7.80
C ALA A 21 4.92 14.96 -6.68
N PHE A 22 5.29 13.71 -7.01
CA PHE A 22 5.57 12.62 -6.08
C PHE A 22 7.08 12.35 -6.13
N PRO A 23 7.85 12.87 -5.16
CA PRO A 23 9.30 12.70 -5.16
C PRO A 23 9.70 11.23 -5.35
N GLY A 24 10.56 10.97 -6.34
CA GLY A 24 11.05 9.62 -6.67
C GLY A 24 10.11 8.73 -7.51
N ASN A 25 8.88 9.18 -7.82
CA ASN A 25 7.88 8.33 -8.48
C ASN A 25 7.38 8.90 -9.82
N ILE A 26 6.62 10.01 -9.78
CA ILE A 26 5.94 10.58 -10.95
C ILE A 26 5.62 12.06 -10.69
N ALA A 27 5.48 12.85 -11.75
CA ALA A 27 4.92 14.19 -11.67
C ALA A 27 3.86 14.39 -12.74
N PHE A 28 2.76 15.03 -12.37
CA PHE A 28 1.69 15.42 -13.29
C PHE A 28 1.83 16.91 -13.59
N VAL A 29 1.69 17.26 -14.86
CA VAL A 29 1.82 18.63 -15.35
C VAL A 29 0.50 19.05 -15.98
N PHE A 30 0.03 20.24 -15.63
CA PHE A 30 -1.23 20.79 -16.09
C PHE A 30 -1.00 22.20 -16.66
N ASP A 31 -1.71 22.52 -17.73
CA ASP A 31 -1.71 23.87 -18.31
C ASP A 31 -2.70 24.81 -17.59
N ASP A 32 -3.58 24.26 -16.75
CA ASP A 32 -4.61 24.97 -15.99
C ASP A 32 -4.44 24.78 -14.47
N LEU A 33 -4.45 25.88 -13.71
CA LEU A 33 -4.31 25.86 -12.26
C LEU A 33 -5.48 25.15 -11.60
N SER A 34 -6.71 25.41 -12.07
CA SER A 34 -7.90 24.83 -11.47
C SER A 34 -7.95 23.31 -11.67
N ALA A 35 -7.50 22.81 -12.81
CA ALA A 35 -7.31 21.38 -13.05
C ALA A 35 -6.25 20.77 -12.12
N ALA A 36 -5.10 21.43 -11.94
CA ALA A 36 -4.06 20.97 -11.02
C ALA A 36 -4.56 20.90 -9.56
N GLN A 37 -5.34 21.90 -9.13
CA GLN A 37 -5.93 21.95 -7.79
C GLN A 37 -6.94 20.82 -7.58
N ARG A 38 -7.91 20.64 -8.49
CA ARG A 38 -8.89 19.55 -8.40
C ARG A 38 -8.21 18.19 -8.33
N PHE A 39 -7.20 17.96 -9.17
CA PHE A 39 -6.43 16.71 -9.15
C PHE A 39 -5.70 16.49 -7.82
N ALA A 40 -5.07 17.53 -7.26
CA ALA A 40 -4.39 17.44 -5.97
C ALA A 40 -5.37 17.16 -4.82
N ASP A 41 -6.54 17.81 -4.83
CA ASP A 41 -7.59 17.63 -3.83
C ASP A 41 -8.17 16.22 -3.88
N ASP A 42 -8.55 15.74 -5.07
CA ASP A 42 -9.07 14.39 -5.28
C ASP A 42 -8.06 13.34 -4.80
N LEU A 43 -6.78 13.53 -5.13
CA LEU A 43 -5.74 12.62 -4.70
C LEU A 43 -5.50 12.66 -3.19
N PHE A 44 -5.59 13.83 -2.56
CA PHE A 44 -5.51 13.96 -1.11
C PHE A 44 -6.66 13.19 -0.45
N VAL A 45 -7.89 13.32 -0.97
CA VAL A 45 -9.06 12.57 -0.47
C VAL A 45 -8.84 11.06 -0.62
N ILE A 46 -8.35 10.59 -1.77
CA ILE A 46 -8.03 9.18 -2.01
C ILE A 46 -7.00 8.70 -0.99
N GLN A 47 -5.91 9.45 -0.79
CA GLN A 47 -4.85 9.09 0.16
C GLN A 47 -5.39 8.98 1.59
N GLN A 48 -6.22 9.93 2.03
CA GLN A 48 -6.84 9.90 3.36
C GLN A 48 -7.76 8.69 3.53
N SER A 49 -8.57 8.37 2.52
CA SER A 49 -9.47 7.21 2.56
C SER A 49 -8.70 5.88 2.67
N LEU A 50 -7.61 5.74 1.92
CA LEU A 50 -6.75 4.55 1.95
C LEU A 50 -6.03 4.43 3.29
N LYS A 51 -5.50 5.54 3.82
CA LYS A 51 -4.87 5.57 5.14
C LYS A 51 -5.87 5.19 6.22
N LYS A 52 -7.07 5.78 6.21
CA LYS A 52 -8.13 5.45 7.16
C LYS A 52 -8.46 3.96 7.14
N LYS A 53 -8.62 3.35 5.97
CA LYS A 53 -8.89 1.90 5.86
C LYS A 53 -7.75 1.05 6.41
N GLN A 54 -6.50 1.48 6.23
CA GLN A 54 -5.33 0.80 6.81
C GLN A 54 -5.30 0.93 8.33
N ASP A 55 -5.56 2.12 8.85
CA ASP A 55 -5.61 2.40 10.30
C ASP A 55 -6.73 1.60 10.98
N GLU A 56 -7.91 1.50 10.33
CA GLU A 56 -9.03 0.67 10.81
C GLU A 56 -8.66 -0.81 10.88
N ARG A 57 -7.99 -1.35 9.85
CA ARG A 57 -7.51 -2.74 9.87
C ARG A 57 -6.48 -2.98 10.97
N ALA A 58 -5.55 -2.04 11.14
CA ALA A 58 -4.55 -2.13 12.20
C ALA A 58 -5.20 -2.08 13.60
N ALA A 59 -6.18 -1.20 13.81
CA ALA A 59 -6.92 -1.11 15.07
C ALA A 59 -7.72 -2.39 15.36
N ARG A 60 -8.37 -2.99 14.34
CA ARG A 60 -9.08 -4.27 14.49
C ARG A 60 -8.14 -5.41 14.87
N LEU A 61 -6.95 -5.45 14.27
CA LEU A 61 -5.92 -6.42 14.64
C LEU A 61 -5.46 -6.20 16.08
N GLU A 62 -5.10 -4.97 16.46
CA GLU A 62 -4.63 -4.63 17.80
C GLU A 62 -5.65 -5.05 18.86
N SER A 63 -6.93 -4.72 18.66
CA SER A 63 -8.01 -5.06 19.58
C SER A 63 -8.20 -6.57 19.77
N ARG A 64 -7.77 -7.41 18.83
CA ARG A 64 -7.97 -8.87 18.87
C ARG A 64 -6.69 -9.66 19.10
N ALA A 65 -5.51 -9.04 18.94
CA ALA A 65 -4.24 -9.75 18.98
C ALA A 65 -3.96 -10.35 20.36
N ASP A 66 -4.24 -9.61 21.44
CA ASP A 66 -4.02 -10.09 22.82
C ASP A 66 -4.88 -11.30 23.14
N GLU A 67 -6.17 -11.23 22.80
CA GLU A 67 -7.11 -12.34 22.92
C GLU A 67 -6.64 -13.54 22.09
N TYR A 68 -6.30 -13.31 20.81
CA TYR A 68 -5.79 -14.35 19.93
C TYR A 68 -4.57 -15.05 20.52
N ARG A 69 -3.61 -14.30 21.08
CA ARG A 69 -2.41 -14.87 21.72
C ARG A 69 -2.76 -15.72 22.94
N ALA A 70 -3.73 -15.29 23.74
CA ALA A 70 -4.17 -15.99 24.95
C ALA A 70 -4.98 -17.28 24.67
N LEU A 71 -5.56 -17.43 23.48
CA LEU A 71 -6.33 -18.63 23.12
C LEU A 71 -5.43 -19.88 23.08
N ALA A 72 -5.81 -20.91 23.84
CA ALA A 72 -5.18 -22.23 23.82
C ALA A 72 -5.38 -22.96 22.48
N VAL A 73 -6.54 -22.73 21.83
CA VAL A 73 -6.85 -23.24 20.50
C VAL A 73 -7.17 -22.06 19.60
N LYS A 74 -6.39 -21.89 18.53
CA LYS A 74 -6.59 -20.78 17.60
C LYS A 74 -7.89 -20.96 16.80
N PRO A 75 -8.65 -19.88 16.53
CA PRO A 75 -9.90 -19.98 15.81
C PRO A 75 -9.66 -20.53 14.40
N PRO A 76 -10.52 -21.44 13.91
CA PRO A 76 -10.37 -21.97 12.56
C PRO A 76 -10.69 -20.89 11.52
N VAL A 77 -10.06 -21.01 10.36
CA VAL A 77 -10.39 -20.23 9.16
C VAL A 77 -11.78 -20.64 8.66
N THR A 78 -12.68 -19.67 8.45
CA THR A 78 -14.01 -19.92 7.88
C THR A 78 -13.93 -20.39 6.43
N GLU A 79 -14.96 -21.05 5.90
CA GLU A 79 -14.92 -21.51 4.50
C GLU A 79 -14.84 -20.33 3.50
N GLU A 80 -15.51 -19.22 3.80
CA GLU A 80 -15.42 -18.00 3.01
C GLU A 80 -13.99 -17.43 3.01
N GLN A 81 -13.35 -17.37 4.18
CA GLN A 81 -11.97 -16.91 4.30
C GLN A 81 -11.00 -17.88 3.61
N ARG A 82 -11.23 -19.19 3.72
CA ARG A 82 -10.45 -20.24 3.04
C ARG A 82 -10.49 -20.07 1.52
N LYS A 83 -11.67 -19.83 0.95
CA LYS A 83 -11.83 -19.56 -0.48
C LYS A 83 -10.97 -18.38 -0.92
N LEU A 84 -10.99 -17.27 -0.19
CA LEU A 84 -10.18 -16.08 -0.51
C LEU A 84 -8.67 -16.40 -0.45
N ILE A 85 -8.22 -17.12 0.58
CA ILE A 85 -6.82 -17.52 0.73
C ILE A 85 -6.35 -18.41 -0.42
N VAL A 86 -7.15 -19.43 -0.79
CA VAL A 86 -6.81 -20.34 -1.90
C VAL A 86 -6.72 -19.57 -3.21
N GLN A 87 -7.67 -18.70 -3.50
CA GLN A 87 -7.64 -17.87 -4.71
C GLN A 87 -6.45 -16.89 -4.71
N ALA A 88 -6.12 -16.29 -3.57
CA ALA A 88 -4.96 -15.41 -3.43
C ALA A 88 -3.65 -16.16 -3.73
N ASN A 89 -3.53 -17.40 -3.26
CA ASN A 89 -2.37 -18.25 -3.55
C ASN A 89 -2.24 -18.58 -5.04
N VAL A 90 -3.35 -18.87 -5.73
CA VAL A 90 -3.35 -19.11 -7.18
C VAL A 90 -2.90 -17.85 -7.93
N LEU A 91 -3.42 -16.67 -7.58
CA LEU A 91 -3.00 -15.41 -8.20
C LEU A 91 -1.52 -15.11 -7.96
N ASN A 92 -1.01 -15.38 -6.75
CA ASN A 92 0.41 -15.25 -6.46
C ASN A 92 1.27 -16.16 -7.34
N GLN A 93 0.88 -17.42 -7.52
CA GLN A 93 1.56 -18.36 -8.42
C GLN A 93 1.56 -17.88 -9.87
N GLN A 94 0.49 -17.21 -10.29
CA GLN A 94 0.36 -16.55 -11.60
C GLN A 94 1.08 -15.19 -11.68
N GLN A 95 1.77 -14.79 -10.61
CA GLN A 95 2.45 -13.49 -10.48
C GLN A 95 1.53 -12.27 -10.53
N ASP A 96 0.21 -12.45 -10.40
CA ASP A 96 -0.73 -11.36 -10.16
C ASP A 96 -0.70 -10.96 -8.68
N TYR A 97 0.34 -10.22 -8.33
CA TYR A 97 0.55 -9.77 -6.95
C TYR A 97 -0.52 -8.78 -6.49
N THR A 98 -1.08 -7.98 -7.40
CA THR A 98 -2.11 -6.99 -7.03
C THR A 98 -3.42 -7.70 -6.70
N GLY A 99 -3.83 -8.67 -7.52
CA GLY A 99 -5.00 -9.51 -7.26
C GLY A 99 -4.83 -10.36 -6.00
N ALA A 100 -3.65 -10.97 -5.81
CA ALA A 100 -3.34 -11.72 -4.60
C ALA A 100 -3.44 -10.85 -3.33
N ILE A 101 -2.86 -9.64 -3.34
CA ILE A 101 -2.96 -8.68 -2.24
C ILE A 101 -4.43 -8.33 -1.97
N ALA A 102 -5.23 -8.08 -3.01
CA ALA A 102 -6.64 -7.72 -2.84
C ALA A 102 -7.43 -8.82 -2.12
N LEU A 103 -7.22 -10.09 -2.48
CA LEU A 103 -7.89 -11.22 -1.84
C LEU A 103 -7.41 -11.47 -0.42
N TYR A 104 -6.10 -11.34 -0.15
CA TYR A 104 -5.60 -11.41 1.23
C TYR A 104 -6.16 -10.29 2.12
N LEU A 105 -6.30 -9.08 1.56
CA LEU A 105 -6.92 -7.96 2.26
C LEU A 105 -8.39 -8.22 2.60
N GLN A 106 -9.14 -8.89 1.71
CA GLN A 106 -10.51 -9.33 2.01
C GLN A 106 -10.52 -10.41 3.10
N ALA A 107 -9.57 -11.35 3.06
CA ALA A 107 -9.49 -12.41 4.06
C ALA A 107 -9.28 -11.86 5.49
N ILE A 108 -8.42 -10.84 5.66
CA ILE A 108 -8.22 -10.18 6.97
C ILE A 108 -9.34 -9.19 7.33
N ASP A 109 -10.16 -8.79 6.36
CA ASP A 109 -11.37 -8.00 6.63
C ASP A 109 -12.49 -8.87 7.23
N LEU A 110 -12.55 -10.17 6.89
CA LEU A 110 -13.47 -11.13 7.50
C LEU A 110 -13.09 -11.45 8.95
N ASP A 111 -11.84 -11.82 9.17
CA ASP A 111 -11.28 -12.02 10.50
C ASP A 111 -9.78 -11.67 10.48
N PRO A 112 -9.33 -10.68 11.30
CA PRO A 112 -7.95 -10.22 11.29
C PRO A 112 -6.97 -11.15 12.01
N VAL A 113 -7.38 -12.22 12.68
CA VAL A 113 -6.48 -13.05 13.50
C VAL A 113 -6.53 -14.54 13.18
N SER A 114 -7.63 -15.06 12.64
CA SER A 114 -7.80 -16.50 12.34
C SER A 114 -6.80 -17.06 11.31
N TYR A 115 -6.20 -16.20 10.48
CA TYR A 115 -5.16 -16.58 9.53
C TYR A 115 -3.98 -15.60 9.55
N PRO A 116 -3.04 -15.74 10.52
CA PRO A 116 -1.85 -14.87 10.60
C PRO A 116 -1.01 -14.89 9.32
N GLY A 117 -1.01 -16.02 8.60
CA GLY A 117 -0.29 -16.19 7.33
C GLY A 117 -0.67 -15.16 6.25
N ALA A 118 -1.85 -14.54 6.31
CA ALA A 118 -2.20 -13.44 5.39
C ALA A 118 -1.24 -12.26 5.53
N TYR A 119 -0.86 -11.86 6.74
CA TYR A 119 0.07 -10.75 6.95
C TYR A 119 1.46 -11.07 6.45
N PHE A 120 1.94 -12.30 6.68
CA PHE A 120 3.21 -12.77 6.12
C PHE A 120 3.20 -12.73 4.59
N ASN A 121 2.15 -13.25 3.95
CA ASN A 121 2.02 -13.26 2.49
C ASN A 121 1.88 -11.84 1.92
N LEU A 122 1.09 -10.97 2.56
CA LEU A 122 1.00 -9.55 2.20
C LEU A 122 2.36 -8.85 2.29
N ALA A 123 3.16 -9.19 3.30
CA ALA A 123 4.51 -8.64 3.45
C ALA A 123 5.42 -9.07 2.30
N LEU A 124 5.49 -10.38 2.01
CA LEU A 124 6.30 -10.92 0.91
C LEU A 124 5.88 -10.37 -0.46
N LEU A 125 4.58 -10.35 -0.75
CA LEU A 125 4.03 -9.78 -1.99
C LEU A 125 4.37 -8.29 -2.12
N SER A 126 4.26 -7.53 -1.04
CA SER A 126 4.65 -6.12 -1.02
C SER A 126 6.14 -5.93 -1.29
N ALA A 127 6.99 -6.78 -0.72
CA ALA A 127 8.44 -6.75 -0.96
C ALA A 127 8.79 -7.13 -2.40
N GLN A 128 8.08 -8.10 -2.99
CA GLN A 128 8.24 -8.49 -4.39
C GLN A 128 7.94 -7.33 -5.35
N MET A 129 6.98 -6.46 -4.97
CA MET A 129 6.69 -5.20 -5.66
C MET A 129 7.62 -4.04 -5.26
N LYS A 130 8.71 -4.31 -4.52
CA LYS A 130 9.67 -3.34 -3.96
C LYS A 130 9.03 -2.30 -3.03
N ARG A 131 7.85 -2.58 -2.47
CA ARG A 131 7.14 -1.71 -1.52
C ARG A 131 7.58 -2.02 -0.08
N TYR A 132 8.88 -1.88 0.20
CA TYR A 132 9.51 -2.33 1.45
C TYR A 132 8.87 -1.74 2.71
N ASN A 133 8.51 -0.45 2.71
CA ASN A 133 7.80 0.17 3.84
C ASN A 133 6.45 -0.50 4.15
N THR A 134 5.74 -0.93 3.10
CA THR A 134 4.47 -1.66 3.25
C THR A 134 4.72 -3.09 3.70
N ALA A 135 5.76 -3.74 3.16
CA ALA A 135 6.17 -5.08 3.56
C ALA A 135 6.51 -5.17 5.05
N ILE A 136 7.32 -4.22 5.55
CA ILE A 136 7.70 -4.13 6.96
C ILE A 136 6.46 -3.96 7.86
N ARG A 137 5.49 -3.12 7.46
CA ARG A 137 4.26 -2.95 8.24
C ARG A 137 3.48 -4.26 8.38
N TYR A 138 3.24 -4.97 7.28
CA TYR A 138 2.54 -6.25 7.34
C TYR A 138 3.34 -7.32 8.10
N MET A 139 4.67 -7.33 8.00
CA MET A 139 5.49 -8.28 8.76
C MET A 139 5.45 -8.00 10.27
N LYS A 140 5.37 -6.72 10.68
CA LYS A 140 5.16 -6.36 12.09
C LYS A 140 3.79 -6.82 12.59
N GLN A 141 2.75 -6.72 11.76
CA GLN A 141 1.42 -7.26 12.08
C GLN A 141 1.43 -8.79 12.19
N TYR A 142 2.20 -9.48 11.35
CA TYR A 142 2.42 -10.93 11.49
C TYR A 142 3.06 -11.27 12.85
N LEU A 143 4.13 -10.55 13.23
CA LEU A 143 4.81 -10.74 14.50
C LEU A 143 3.91 -10.46 15.72
N GLN A 144 2.97 -9.53 15.61
CA GLN A 144 2.00 -9.21 16.66
C GLN A 144 1.10 -10.40 17.04
N LEU A 145 0.90 -11.34 16.12
CA LEU A 145 0.11 -12.54 16.35
C LEU A 145 0.93 -13.70 16.95
N ALA A 146 2.16 -13.44 17.40
CA ALA A 146 3.07 -14.39 18.04
C ALA A 146 3.18 -15.72 17.27
N PRO A 147 3.77 -15.68 16.05
CA PRO A 147 4.08 -16.91 15.33
C PRO A 147 5.13 -17.73 16.08
N GLU A 148 5.35 -18.97 15.63
CA GLU A 148 6.37 -19.85 16.21
C GLU A 148 7.76 -19.18 16.20
N PRO A 149 8.64 -19.49 17.17
CA PRO A 149 9.92 -18.78 17.34
C PRO A 149 10.79 -18.74 16.07
N ALA A 150 10.81 -19.82 15.29
CA ALA A 150 11.57 -19.88 14.04
C ALA A 150 11.01 -18.94 12.98
N ASP A 151 9.68 -18.85 12.87
CA ASP A 151 9.00 -17.95 11.94
C ASP A 151 9.15 -16.50 12.39
N ALA A 152 9.06 -16.24 13.69
CA ALA A 152 9.29 -14.92 14.27
C ALA A 152 10.70 -14.41 13.97
N ARG A 153 11.73 -15.27 14.09
CA ARG A 153 13.09 -14.88 13.77
C ARG A 153 13.26 -14.58 12.28
N SER A 154 12.72 -15.46 11.42
CA SER A 154 12.75 -15.27 9.97
C SER A 154 12.05 -13.98 9.53
N ALA A 155 10.93 -13.64 10.17
CA ALA A 155 10.20 -12.40 9.95
C ALA A 155 11.01 -11.16 10.37
N GLN A 156 11.71 -11.21 11.51
CA GLN A 156 12.61 -10.13 11.94
C GLN A 156 13.77 -9.92 10.96
N ASP A 157 14.41 -11.01 10.51
CA ASP A 157 15.51 -10.93 9.55
C ASP A 157 15.04 -10.30 8.22
N LYS A 158 13.81 -10.63 7.77
CA LYS A 158 13.19 -9.97 6.60
C LYS A 158 12.94 -8.48 6.81
N ILE A 159 12.53 -8.06 8.01
CA ILE A 159 12.38 -6.64 8.33
C ILE A 159 13.71 -5.92 8.17
N TYR A 160 14.81 -6.45 8.73
CA TYR A 160 16.13 -5.83 8.60
C TYR A 160 16.62 -5.77 7.15
N GLU A 161 16.39 -6.84 6.38
CA GLU A 161 16.69 -6.86 4.95
C GLU A 161 15.96 -5.72 4.22
N TRP A 162 14.66 -5.57 4.44
CA TRP A 162 13.84 -4.55 3.78
C TRP A 162 14.11 -3.14 4.29
N GLU A 163 14.50 -2.95 5.55
CA GLU A 163 14.97 -1.67 6.08
C GLU A 163 16.24 -1.18 5.38
N LEU A 164 17.14 -2.10 5.03
CA LEU A 164 18.33 -1.78 4.23
C LEU A 164 17.95 -1.45 2.77
N LEU A 165 17.06 -2.24 2.17
CA LEU A 165 16.67 -2.06 0.77
C LEU A 165 15.80 -0.81 0.55
N GLY A 166 14.99 -0.42 1.53
CA GLY A 166 14.12 0.77 1.46
C GLY A 166 14.82 2.12 1.65
N LYS A 167 16.11 2.13 1.98
CA LYS A 167 16.94 3.33 2.12
C LYS A 167 17.66 3.75 0.83
N LYS A 168 17.61 2.91 -0.20
CA LYS A 168 18.21 3.15 -1.52
C LYS A 168 17.19 3.74 -2.47
#